data_AF-A0A7H0NQB6-F1
#
_entry.id   AF-A0A7H0NQB6-F1
#
_cell.length_a   1.000
_cell.length_b   1.000
_cell.length_c   1.000
_cell.angle_alpha   90.00
_cell.angle_beta   90.00
_cell.angle_gamma   90.00
#
_symmetry.space_group_name_H-M   'P 1'
#
loop_
_entity.id
_entity.type
_entity.pdbx_description
1 polymer ?
#
loop_
_entity_poly.entity_id
_entity_poly.type
_entity_poly.pdbx_seq_one_letter_code
_entity_poly.pdbx_strand_id
1 'polypeptide(L)'
;MTVRRSAAALATTAVLLGAAAPVAVAAPSPSPSAELPAGLYGTTDPTYDGVWRQSLAFLAQKIEYVTPSTQAVEWLADQQCDSGAFTSYRADASKPCDASTVMDTNATAVAVQALVEINQRREDANNGADWLKSVQNEDGGWGYNPGSPSDANSTSIVIGALARTGVPVNELTTADGSTPYTALQSLAIPCGDEDGGAFAYQPGKKGELTANPDATAASVLGLMGKGIASGTSNAVKDPSCTKGDDLSPEQTAQNGSFFLADTLKKSPYLEQAPMPGAEDTEPQPDYGNTADAVVALAASGHTDKAEASVAWLQKNATGWAKQGGPAATAQLILAAHATGADARSFGGVDLVKQLNTMGPSPAATALPSPTPTGPQPSSGTDSDDSGLSLGWLIGIGLLAGTGIGFLLSMRRKKQQP
;
A
#
# COMPACT_ATOMS: atom_id res chain seq x y z
N MET A 1 36.11 -4.11 -19.97
CA MET A 1 34.82 -4.81 -19.87
C MET A 1 34.82 -5.58 -18.56
N THR A 2 34.24 -5.00 -17.52
CA THR A 2 34.19 -5.57 -16.18
C THR A 2 32.78 -5.35 -15.68
N VAL A 3 32.04 -6.47 -15.59
CA VAL A 3 30.64 -6.53 -15.17
C VAL A 3 30.59 -6.17 -13.69
N ARG A 4 30.12 -4.97 -13.37
CA ARG A 4 29.78 -4.57 -11.99
C ARG A 4 28.53 -5.34 -11.58
N ARG A 5 28.69 -6.27 -10.64
CA ARG A 5 27.60 -6.91 -9.92
C ARG A 5 27.06 -5.89 -8.92
N SER A 6 26.01 -5.18 -9.28
CA SER A 6 25.23 -4.39 -8.33
C SER A 6 24.23 -5.32 -7.66
N ALA A 7 24.49 -5.69 -6.41
CA ALA A 7 23.53 -6.37 -5.55
C ALA A 7 22.31 -5.46 -5.35
N ALA A 8 21.12 -6.03 -5.49
CA ALA A 8 19.88 -5.36 -5.13
C ALA A 8 19.93 -5.00 -3.64
N ALA A 9 19.63 -3.74 -3.31
CA ALA A 9 19.48 -3.29 -1.95
C ALA A 9 18.24 -3.96 -1.34
N LEU A 10 18.47 -5.02 -0.58
CA LEU A 10 17.55 -5.53 0.43
C LEU A 10 18.10 -5.03 1.76
N ALA A 11 17.31 -4.28 2.51
CA ALA A 11 17.62 -3.93 3.88
C ALA A 11 17.75 -5.21 4.70
N THR A 12 18.97 -5.72 4.86
CA THR A 12 19.25 -6.81 5.79
C THR A 12 19.24 -6.22 7.20
N THR A 13 18.15 -6.43 7.93
CA THR A 13 18.07 -6.17 9.36
C THR A 13 19.04 -7.12 10.06
N ALA A 14 20.24 -6.63 10.37
CA ALA A 14 21.20 -7.36 11.18
C ALA A 14 20.69 -7.40 12.63
N VAL A 15 20.01 -8.48 12.99
CA VAL A 15 19.64 -8.80 14.38
C VAL A 15 20.94 -9.05 15.18
N LEU A 16 21.39 -8.07 15.94
CA LEU A 16 22.47 -8.24 16.93
C LEU A 16 21.93 -8.93 18.19
N LEU A 17 21.74 -10.25 18.11
CA LEU A 17 21.64 -11.10 19.30
C LEU A 17 23.04 -11.30 19.89
N GLY A 18 23.31 -10.68 21.02
CA GLY A 18 24.50 -10.93 21.81
C GLY A 18 24.38 -12.23 22.59
N ALA A 19 24.86 -13.34 22.01
CA ALA A 19 25.42 -14.50 22.74
C ALA A 19 26.09 -15.46 21.74
N ALA A 20 27.42 -15.59 21.85
CA ALA A 20 28.33 -16.43 21.04
C ALA A 20 28.33 -16.15 19.52
N ALA A 21 29.46 -15.63 19.01
CA ALA A 21 29.65 -15.38 17.57
C ALA A 21 29.41 -16.67 16.76
N PRO A 22 28.39 -16.72 15.87
CA PRO A 22 28.26 -17.84 14.96
C PRO A 22 29.37 -17.73 13.92
N VAL A 23 30.07 -18.83 13.68
CA VAL A 23 31.02 -18.96 12.58
C VAL A 23 30.31 -18.56 11.30
N ALA A 24 30.85 -17.58 10.56
CA ALA A 24 30.31 -17.16 9.28
C ALA A 24 30.31 -18.33 8.30
N VAL A 25 29.15 -18.98 8.13
CA VAL A 25 28.94 -19.96 7.06
C VAL A 25 28.66 -19.14 5.80
N ALA A 26 29.52 -19.31 4.79
CA ALA A 26 29.31 -18.69 3.49
C ALA A 26 27.89 -19.01 2.97
N ALA A 27 27.17 -18.00 2.50
CA ALA A 27 25.88 -18.19 1.86
C ALA A 27 26.03 -19.24 0.73
N PRO A 28 25.12 -20.23 0.63
CA PRO A 28 25.18 -21.21 -0.44
C PRO A 28 25.17 -20.47 -1.79
N SER A 29 26.02 -20.94 -2.71
CA SER A 29 26.08 -20.40 -4.07
C SER A 29 24.70 -20.49 -4.72
N PRO A 30 24.27 -19.50 -5.52
CA PRO A 30 22.96 -19.53 -6.15
C PRO A 30 22.84 -20.78 -7.01
N SER A 31 21.90 -21.64 -6.63
CA SER A 31 21.42 -22.73 -7.48
C SER A 31 20.97 -22.15 -8.83
N PRO A 32 21.10 -22.89 -9.95
CA PRO A 32 20.58 -22.43 -11.24
C PRO A 32 19.12 -22.01 -11.06
N SER A 33 18.81 -20.78 -11.44
CA SER A 33 17.51 -20.13 -11.21
C SER A 33 16.40 -21.06 -11.68
N ALA A 34 15.63 -21.60 -10.71
CA ALA A 34 14.38 -22.25 -11.04
C ALA A 34 13.54 -21.28 -11.86
N GLU A 35 12.83 -21.79 -12.86
CA GLU A 35 11.92 -20.98 -13.66
C GLU A 35 10.90 -20.33 -12.72
N LEU A 36 10.80 -19.00 -12.76
CA LEU A 36 9.90 -18.28 -11.88
C LEU A 36 8.44 -18.59 -12.26
N PRO A 37 7.52 -18.68 -11.29
CA PRO A 37 6.11 -18.97 -11.57
C PRO A 37 5.50 -17.94 -12.52
N ALA A 38 4.75 -18.40 -13.53
CA ALA A 38 4.16 -17.53 -14.56
C ALA A 38 3.20 -16.45 -14.03
N GLY A 39 2.63 -16.64 -12.83
CA GLY A 39 1.74 -15.67 -12.18
C GLY A 39 2.46 -14.52 -11.47
N LEU A 40 3.77 -14.62 -11.26
CA LEU A 40 4.56 -13.68 -10.47
C LEU A 40 5.01 -12.48 -11.29
N TYR A 41 4.84 -11.27 -10.75
CA TYR A 41 5.40 -10.06 -11.35
C TYR A 41 6.91 -9.99 -11.11
N GLY A 42 7.67 -9.62 -12.14
CA GLY A 42 9.11 -9.42 -12.10
C GLY A 42 9.94 -10.69 -12.26
N THR A 43 11.21 -10.51 -12.60
CA THR A 43 12.14 -11.61 -12.91
C THR A 43 13.27 -11.77 -11.88
N THR A 44 13.29 -10.94 -10.84
CA THR A 44 14.25 -11.02 -9.74
C THR A 44 13.83 -12.08 -8.73
N ASP A 45 14.80 -12.58 -7.96
CA ASP A 45 14.59 -13.56 -6.90
C ASP A 45 13.50 -13.08 -5.91
N PRO A 46 12.38 -13.81 -5.77
CA PRO A 46 11.25 -13.41 -4.93
C PRO A 46 11.40 -13.79 -3.46
N THR A 47 12.51 -14.40 -3.05
CA THR A 47 12.69 -14.97 -1.70
C THR A 47 12.26 -14.03 -0.57
N TYR A 48 12.46 -12.72 -0.73
CA TYR A 48 12.19 -11.72 0.29
C TYR A 48 11.01 -10.78 -0.04
N ASP A 49 10.49 -10.78 -1.27
CA ASP A 49 9.54 -9.77 -1.73
C ASP A 49 8.38 -10.31 -2.57
N GLY A 50 8.28 -11.63 -2.80
CA GLY A 50 7.33 -12.22 -3.74
C GLY A 50 5.88 -11.81 -3.48
N VAL A 51 5.39 -11.99 -2.26
CA VAL A 51 4.02 -11.58 -1.88
C VAL A 51 3.88 -10.05 -1.85
N TRP A 52 4.91 -9.35 -1.38
CA TRP A 52 4.91 -7.89 -1.29
C TRP A 52 4.78 -7.22 -2.66
N ARG A 53 5.69 -7.53 -3.59
CA ARG A 53 5.73 -6.94 -4.94
C ARG A 53 4.49 -7.28 -5.76
N GLN A 54 3.95 -8.49 -5.57
CA GLN A 54 2.72 -8.91 -6.21
C GLN A 54 1.53 -8.07 -5.73
N SER A 55 1.42 -7.89 -4.41
CA SER A 55 0.33 -7.14 -3.80
C SER A 55 0.40 -5.67 -4.17
N LEU A 56 1.59 -5.06 -4.19
CA LEU A 56 1.78 -3.70 -4.69
C LEU A 56 1.38 -3.56 -6.16
N ALA A 57 1.72 -4.53 -7.02
CA ALA A 57 1.32 -4.51 -8.41
C ALA A 57 -0.21 -4.49 -8.57
N PHE A 58 -0.93 -5.26 -7.75
CA PHE A 58 -2.40 -5.30 -7.76
C PHE A 58 -3.04 -3.99 -7.30
N LEU A 59 -2.48 -3.40 -6.24
CA LEU A 59 -2.93 -2.10 -5.75
C LEU A 59 -2.74 -1.01 -6.82
N ALA A 60 -1.56 -0.96 -7.43
CA ALA A 60 -1.24 -0.01 -8.51
C ALA A 60 -2.10 -0.25 -9.77
N GLN A 61 -2.34 -1.51 -10.15
CA GLN A 61 -3.26 -1.84 -11.24
C GLN A 61 -4.68 -1.37 -10.94
N LYS A 62 -5.17 -1.63 -9.73
CA LYS A 62 -6.54 -1.30 -9.33
C LYS A 62 -6.81 0.20 -9.39
N ILE A 63 -5.91 1.02 -8.85
CA ILE A 63 -6.07 2.49 -8.86
C ILE A 63 -6.01 3.08 -10.28
N GLU A 64 -5.34 2.38 -11.21
CA GLU A 64 -5.23 2.74 -12.63
C GLU A 64 -6.25 2.03 -13.53
N TYR A 65 -7.31 1.47 -12.92
CA TYR A 65 -8.42 0.79 -13.61
C TYR A 65 -7.97 -0.39 -14.49
N VAL A 66 -6.91 -1.07 -14.07
CA VAL A 66 -6.43 -2.32 -14.63
C VAL A 66 -6.90 -3.47 -13.74
N THR A 67 -7.59 -4.45 -14.33
CA THR A 67 -7.95 -5.69 -13.64
C THR A 67 -6.77 -6.66 -13.73
N PRO A 68 -6.21 -7.12 -12.59
CA PRO A 68 -5.10 -8.06 -12.60
C PRO A 68 -5.42 -9.35 -13.37
N SER A 69 -4.37 -10.01 -13.87
CA SER A 69 -4.49 -11.35 -14.46
C SER A 69 -5.07 -12.35 -13.46
N THR A 70 -6.02 -13.19 -13.90
CA THR A 70 -6.54 -14.29 -13.08
C THR A 70 -5.42 -15.21 -12.57
N GLN A 71 -4.46 -15.54 -13.43
CA GLN A 71 -3.31 -16.38 -13.05
C GLN A 71 -2.44 -15.73 -11.97
N ALA A 72 -2.30 -14.40 -12.00
CA ALA A 72 -1.55 -13.67 -10.99
C ALA A 72 -2.28 -13.67 -9.64
N VAL A 73 -3.60 -13.50 -9.65
CA VAL A 73 -4.44 -13.52 -8.45
C VAL A 73 -4.45 -14.92 -7.82
N GLU A 74 -4.56 -15.96 -8.63
CA GLU A 74 -4.43 -17.36 -8.19
C GLU A 74 -3.06 -17.61 -7.57
N TRP A 75 -1.98 -17.16 -8.23
CA TRP A 75 -0.63 -17.28 -7.69
C TRP A 75 -0.50 -16.65 -6.30
N LEU A 76 -1.03 -15.43 -6.11
CA LEU A 76 -0.97 -14.76 -4.80
C LEU A 76 -1.72 -15.59 -3.77
N ALA A 77 -2.94 -16.00 -4.08
CA ALA A 77 -3.77 -16.71 -3.12
C ALA A 77 -3.21 -18.09 -2.75
N ASP A 78 -2.54 -18.79 -3.68
CA ASP A 78 -1.85 -20.05 -3.39
C ASP A 78 -0.68 -19.86 -2.41
N GLN A 79 -0.13 -18.64 -2.26
CA GLN A 79 0.89 -18.35 -1.25
C GLN A 79 0.34 -18.42 0.19
N GLN A 80 -0.97 -18.27 0.38
CA GLN A 80 -1.59 -18.28 1.71
C GLN A 80 -1.44 -19.65 2.38
N CYS A 81 -1.11 -19.64 3.66
CA CYS A 81 -1.13 -20.83 4.52
C CYS A 81 -2.54 -21.11 5.04
N ASP A 82 -2.82 -22.34 5.48
CA ASP A 82 -4.12 -22.73 6.08
C ASP A 82 -4.52 -21.86 7.30
N SER A 83 -3.55 -21.23 7.96
CA SER A 83 -3.79 -20.28 9.05
C SER A 83 -4.38 -18.93 8.60
N GLY A 84 -4.39 -18.65 7.29
CA GLY A 84 -4.69 -17.33 6.71
C GLY A 84 -3.46 -16.44 6.53
N ALA A 85 -2.32 -16.79 7.13
CA ALA A 85 -1.09 -16.01 7.03
C ALA A 85 -0.41 -16.17 5.67
N PHE A 86 0.41 -15.19 5.32
CA PHE A 86 1.36 -15.26 4.21
C PHE A 86 2.80 -15.27 4.74
N THR A 87 3.68 -15.87 3.95
CA THR A 87 5.14 -15.70 4.07
C THR A 87 5.60 -14.65 3.06
N SER A 88 6.87 -14.23 3.09
CA SER A 88 7.42 -13.37 2.02
C SER A 88 7.36 -14.05 0.64
N TYR A 89 7.60 -15.36 0.58
CA TYR A 89 7.47 -16.18 -0.64
C TYR A 89 7.54 -17.69 -0.32
N ARG A 90 6.66 -18.48 -0.94
CA ARG A 90 6.70 -19.95 -0.97
C ARG A 90 7.03 -20.42 -2.39
N ALA A 91 8.22 -21.02 -2.52
CA ALA A 91 8.67 -21.62 -3.78
C ALA A 91 7.79 -22.78 -4.24
N ASP A 92 7.18 -23.50 -3.30
CA ASP A 92 6.24 -24.58 -3.55
C ASP A 92 5.00 -24.42 -2.65
N ALA A 93 4.00 -23.72 -3.18
CA ALA A 93 2.73 -23.46 -2.51
C ALA A 93 1.85 -24.71 -2.31
N SER A 94 2.20 -25.85 -2.94
CA SER A 94 1.46 -27.11 -2.74
C SER A 94 1.81 -27.80 -1.42
N LYS A 95 2.95 -27.47 -0.82
CA LYS A 95 3.36 -28.01 0.48
C LYS A 95 2.66 -27.28 1.61
N PRO A 96 2.03 -27.98 2.56
CA PRO A 96 1.40 -27.32 3.70
C PRO A 96 2.42 -26.51 4.49
N CYS A 97 1.99 -25.38 5.03
CA CYS A 97 2.81 -24.65 5.99
C CYS A 97 2.90 -25.44 7.30
N ASP A 98 4.09 -25.44 7.89
CA ASP A 98 4.39 -26.15 9.14
C ASP A 98 5.10 -25.23 10.14
N ALA A 99 5.51 -25.79 11.28
CA ALA A 99 6.18 -25.03 12.35
C ALA A 99 7.53 -24.39 11.94
N SER A 100 8.13 -24.82 10.82
CA SER A 100 9.35 -24.21 10.27
C SER A 100 9.06 -23.07 9.30
N THR A 101 7.80 -22.88 8.92
CA THR A 101 7.40 -21.84 7.97
C THR A 101 7.38 -20.49 8.69
N VAL A 102 8.19 -19.55 8.22
CA VAL A 102 8.29 -18.21 8.80
C VAL A 102 7.16 -17.33 8.24
N MET A 103 6.19 -17.01 9.09
CA MET A 103 5.08 -16.12 8.74
C MET A 103 5.53 -14.66 8.76
N ASP A 104 4.95 -13.85 7.88
CA ASP A 104 5.31 -12.46 7.65
C ASP A 104 4.05 -11.58 7.78
N THR A 105 4.03 -10.72 8.81
CA THR A 105 2.88 -9.86 9.10
C THR A 105 2.69 -8.80 8.02
N ASN A 106 3.79 -8.32 7.43
CA ASN A 106 3.79 -7.27 6.42
C ASN A 106 3.31 -7.81 5.08
N ALA A 107 3.81 -8.98 4.67
CA ALA A 107 3.33 -9.71 3.50
C ALA A 107 1.84 -10.07 3.63
N THR A 108 1.42 -10.50 4.82
CA THR A 108 -0.01 -10.79 5.08
C THR A 108 -0.85 -9.52 4.96
N ALA A 109 -0.45 -8.42 5.59
CA ALA A 109 -1.19 -7.17 5.59
C ALA A 109 -1.33 -6.57 4.18
N VAL A 110 -0.25 -6.54 3.39
CA VAL A 110 -0.30 -6.00 2.01
C VAL A 110 -1.13 -6.90 1.09
N ALA A 111 -1.08 -8.23 1.25
CA ALA A 111 -1.93 -9.15 0.51
C ALA A 111 -3.41 -8.95 0.85
N VAL A 112 -3.75 -8.79 2.13
CA VAL A 112 -5.11 -8.48 2.58
C VAL A 112 -5.61 -7.19 1.94
N GLN A 113 -4.81 -6.12 1.96
CA GLN A 113 -5.17 -4.86 1.29
C GLN A 113 -5.40 -5.07 -0.21
N ALA A 114 -4.49 -5.74 -0.90
CA ALA A 114 -4.59 -5.99 -2.34
C ALA A 114 -5.84 -6.78 -2.71
N LEU A 115 -6.12 -7.89 -2.02
CA LEU A 115 -7.29 -8.75 -2.27
C LEU A 115 -8.61 -8.01 -2.02
N VAL A 116 -8.67 -7.18 -0.98
CA VAL A 116 -9.81 -6.28 -0.74
C VAL A 116 -9.99 -5.29 -1.89
N GLU A 117 -8.93 -4.59 -2.32
CA GLU A 117 -9.01 -3.55 -3.35
C GLU A 117 -9.43 -4.09 -4.72
N ILE A 118 -8.88 -5.24 -5.12
CA ILE A 118 -9.23 -5.86 -6.41
C ILE A 118 -10.61 -6.53 -6.38
N ASN A 119 -11.25 -6.60 -5.21
CA ASN A 119 -12.54 -7.23 -4.95
C ASN A 119 -12.60 -8.68 -5.47
N GLN A 120 -11.53 -9.45 -5.21
CA GLN A 120 -11.41 -10.87 -5.51
C GLN A 120 -10.85 -11.57 -4.28
N ARG A 121 -11.16 -12.86 -4.10
CA ARG A 121 -10.56 -13.66 -3.00
C ARG A 121 -10.83 -13.03 -1.62
N ARG A 122 -12.06 -12.54 -1.39
CA ARG A 122 -12.45 -11.86 -0.14
C ARG A 122 -12.35 -12.77 1.08
N GLU A 123 -12.58 -14.07 0.90
CA GLU A 123 -12.39 -15.07 1.95
C GLU A 123 -10.93 -15.14 2.38
N ASP A 124 -9.99 -15.24 1.43
CA ASP A 124 -8.55 -15.23 1.70
C ASP A 124 -8.13 -13.94 2.42
N ALA A 125 -8.68 -12.79 2.02
CA ALA A 125 -8.44 -11.51 2.70
C ALA A 125 -8.96 -11.51 4.15
N ASN A 126 -10.16 -12.04 4.39
CA ASN A 126 -10.73 -12.13 5.74
C ASN A 126 -9.91 -13.09 6.61
N ASN A 127 -9.45 -14.23 6.07
CA ASN A 127 -8.60 -15.18 6.78
C ASN A 127 -7.27 -14.54 7.19
N GLY A 128 -6.65 -13.74 6.32
CA GLY A 128 -5.45 -12.98 6.65
C GLY A 128 -5.69 -11.93 7.74
N ALA A 129 -6.82 -11.22 7.70
CA ALA A 129 -7.20 -10.26 8.74
C ALA A 129 -7.46 -10.94 10.10
N ASP A 130 -8.12 -12.10 10.09
CA ASP A 130 -8.34 -12.91 11.30
C ASP A 130 -7.03 -13.41 11.89
N TRP A 131 -6.10 -13.85 11.05
CA TRP A 131 -4.76 -14.21 11.50
C TRP A 131 -4.01 -13.03 12.11
N LEU A 132 -4.01 -11.86 11.47
CA LEU A 132 -3.35 -10.65 11.98
C LEU A 132 -3.85 -10.26 13.37
N LYS A 133 -5.17 -10.30 13.61
CA LYS A 133 -5.76 -10.07 14.94
C LYS A 133 -5.28 -11.10 15.97
N SER A 134 -5.09 -12.36 15.56
CA SER A 134 -4.68 -13.44 16.46
C SER A 134 -3.23 -13.35 16.94
N VAL A 135 -2.39 -12.60 16.22
CA VAL A 135 -0.94 -12.46 16.52
C VAL A 135 -0.57 -11.04 16.98
N GLN A 136 -1.56 -10.25 17.43
CA GLN A 136 -1.31 -8.95 18.05
C GLN A 136 -0.47 -9.11 19.32
N ASN A 137 0.54 -8.25 19.49
CA ASN A 137 1.38 -8.23 20.68
C ASN A 137 0.64 -7.60 21.88
N GLU A 138 1.17 -7.81 23.09
CA GLU A 138 0.57 -7.27 24.34
C GLU A 138 0.48 -5.73 24.35
N ASP A 139 1.41 -5.04 23.68
CA ASP A 139 1.40 -3.58 23.54
C ASP A 139 0.37 -3.06 22.53
N GLY A 140 -0.35 -3.96 21.86
CA GLY A 140 -1.36 -3.66 20.83
C GLY A 140 -0.80 -3.58 19.41
N GLY A 141 0.52 -3.69 19.21
CA GLY A 141 1.19 -3.58 17.91
C GLY A 141 1.57 -4.91 17.26
N TRP A 142 2.38 -4.82 16.21
CA TRP A 142 2.95 -5.96 15.49
C TRP A 142 4.41 -5.71 15.12
N GLY A 143 5.22 -6.77 15.18
CA GLY A 143 6.52 -6.81 14.54
C GLY A 143 6.46 -7.49 13.18
N TYR A 144 7.56 -7.42 12.42
CA TYR A 144 7.71 -8.05 11.10
C TYR A 144 7.33 -9.54 11.07
N ASN A 145 7.72 -10.30 12.09
CA ASN A 145 7.29 -11.67 12.31
C ASN A 145 6.43 -11.75 13.57
N PRO A 146 5.45 -12.68 13.64
CA PRO A 146 4.60 -12.83 14.82
C PRO A 146 5.45 -13.07 16.08
N GLY A 147 5.14 -12.35 17.17
CA GLY A 147 5.87 -12.40 18.43
C GLY A 147 7.20 -11.63 18.48
N SER A 148 7.63 -11.01 17.38
CA SER A 148 8.73 -10.04 17.42
C SER A 148 8.27 -8.72 18.05
N PRO A 149 9.17 -7.90 18.62
CA PRO A 149 8.82 -6.60 19.17
C PRO A 149 8.07 -5.74 18.15
N SER A 150 7.06 -5.01 18.60
CA SER A 150 6.27 -4.13 17.74
C SER A 150 7.14 -3.03 17.11
N ASP A 151 6.92 -2.76 15.84
CA ASP A 151 7.58 -1.70 15.09
C ASP A 151 6.56 -0.83 14.34
N ALA A 152 6.96 0.40 14.04
CA ALA A 152 6.08 1.40 13.43
C ALA A 152 5.57 0.97 12.04
N ASN A 153 6.44 0.43 11.19
CA ASN A 153 6.10 0.06 9.82
C ASN A 153 5.10 -1.11 9.79
N SER A 154 5.39 -2.17 10.53
CA SER A 154 4.57 -3.37 10.61
C SER A 154 3.22 -3.08 11.27
N THR A 155 3.22 -2.33 12.37
CA THR A 155 1.97 -1.90 13.03
C THR A 155 1.11 -1.06 12.09
N SER A 156 1.72 -0.12 11.35
CA SER A 156 0.99 0.75 10.43
C SER A 156 0.34 0.01 9.27
N ILE A 157 1.07 -0.91 8.62
CA ILE A 157 0.51 -1.65 7.48
C ILE A 157 -0.59 -2.63 7.94
N VAL A 158 -0.47 -3.21 9.13
CA VAL A 158 -1.51 -4.06 9.73
C VAL A 158 -2.76 -3.24 10.06
N ILE A 159 -2.61 -2.05 10.64
CA ILE A 159 -3.75 -1.13 10.85
C ILE A 159 -4.48 -0.85 9.53
N GLY A 160 -3.73 -0.53 8.46
CA GLY A 160 -4.31 -0.32 7.13
C GLY A 160 -5.10 -1.55 6.64
N ALA A 161 -4.53 -2.75 6.75
CA ALA A 161 -5.18 -4.00 6.35
C ALA A 161 -6.49 -4.27 7.12
N LEU A 162 -6.46 -4.10 8.45
CA LEU A 162 -7.63 -4.28 9.31
C LEU A 162 -8.72 -3.24 9.01
N ALA A 163 -8.34 -1.98 8.82
CA ALA A 163 -9.29 -0.93 8.45
C ALA A 163 -9.96 -1.23 7.09
N ARG A 164 -9.20 -1.69 6.07
CA ARG A 164 -9.76 -2.07 4.75
C ARG A 164 -10.69 -3.27 4.80
N THR A 165 -10.52 -4.17 5.77
CA THR A 165 -11.45 -5.29 5.99
C THR A 165 -12.69 -4.91 6.80
N GLY A 166 -12.76 -3.67 7.31
CA GLY A 166 -13.89 -3.15 8.07
C GLY A 166 -13.79 -3.41 9.57
N VAL A 167 -12.61 -3.79 10.07
CA VAL A 167 -12.37 -3.93 11.51
C VAL A 167 -12.30 -2.54 12.15
N PRO A 168 -13.07 -2.28 13.23
CA PRO A 168 -12.92 -1.05 14.01
C PRO A 168 -11.61 -1.11 14.82
N VAL A 169 -10.53 -0.58 14.24
CA VAL A 169 -9.16 -0.68 14.78
C VAL A 169 -9.04 -0.15 16.22
N ASN A 170 -9.80 0.88 16.56
CA ASN A 170 -9.86 1.46 17.92
C ASN A 170 -10.56 0.55 18.95
N GLU A 171 -11.32 -0.46 18.51
CA GLU A 171 -11.99 -1.43 19.38
C GLU A 171 -11.21 -2.74 19.48
N LEU A 172 -10.12 -2.88 18.72
CA LEU A 172 -9.20 -4.02 18.84
C LEU A 172 -8.28 -3.80 20.04
N THR A 173 -8.75 -4.24 21.21
CA THR A 173 -8.04 -4.04 22.48
C THR A 173 -7.39 -5.32 22.99
N THR A 174 -6.17 -5.21 23.50
CA THR A 174 -5.51 -6.22 24.34
C THR A 174 -6.10 -6.24 25.76
N ALA A 175 -5.67 -7.19 26.57
CA ALA A 175 -6.20 -7.39 27.93
C ALA A 175 -5.94 -6.20 28.88
N ASP A 176 -4.88 -5.42 28.65
CA ASP A 176 -4.52 -4.21 29.40
C ASP A 176 -5.15 -2.93 28.81
N GLY A 177 -5.91 -3.06 27.72
CA GLY A 177 -6.58 -1.95 27.05
C GLY A 177 -5.74 -1.24 25.99
N SER A 178 -4.53 -1.75 25.67
CA SER A 178 -3.75 -1.24 24.54
C SER A 178 -4.48 -1.50 23.21
N THR A 179 -4.30 -0.57 22.27
CA THR A 179 -4.86 -0.62 20.92
C THR A 179 -3.73 -0.51 19.89
N PRO A 180 -3.98 -0.83 18.62
CA PRO A 180 -3.03 -0.57 17.54
C PRO A 180 -2.55 0.88 17.49
N TYR A 181 -3.44 1.84 17.77
CA TYR A 181 -3.09 3.25 17.77
C TYR A 181 -2.20 3.62 18.94
N THR A 182 -2.47 3.12 20.16
CA THR A 182 -1.61 3.41 21.31
C THR A 182 -0.22 2.79 21.15
N ALA A 183 -0.13 1.59 20.57
CA ALA A 183 1.14 0.96 20.23
C ALA A 183 1.96 1.85 19.30
N LEU A 184 1.33 2.35 18.23
CA LEU A 184 1.98 3.20 17.25
C LEU A 184 2.35 4.58 17.81
N GLN A 185 1.46 5.19 18.61
CA GLN A 185 1.72 6.47 19.29
C GLN A 185 2.87 6.37 20.30
N SER A 186 3.13 5.21 20.91
CA SER A 186 4.26 5.01 21.81
C SER A 186 5.63 5.16 21.13
N LEU A 187 5.66 5.08 19.80
CA LEU A 187 6.87 5.24 18.97
C LEU A 187 7.04 6.68 18.47
N ALA A 188 6.12 7.60 18.79
CA ALA A 188 6.19 8.99 18.39
C ALA A 188 7.18 9.78 19.27
N ILE A 189 8.03 10.58 18.64
CA ILE A 189 8.92 11.52 19.32
C ILE A 189 8.10 12.76 19.71
N PRO A 190 8.04 13.14 21.00
CA PRO A 190 7.23 14.27 21.44
C PRO A 190 7.60 15.57 20.75
N CYS A 191 6.59 16.36 20.39
CA CYS A 191 6.82 17.70 19.85
C CYS A 191 7.54 18.60 20.89
N GLY A 192 8.61 19.25 20.46
CA GLY A 192 9.45 20.09 21.32
C GLY A 192 10.78 19.47 21.71
N ASP A 193 10.95 18.17 21.49
CA ASP A 193 12.25 17.51 21.50
C ASP A 193 12.93 17.68 20.13
N GLU A 194 14.20 17.25 20.04
CA GLU A 194 14.89 17.09 18.77
C GLU A 194 14.12 16.08 17.90
N ASP A 195 13.92 16.42 16.62
CA ASP A 195 13.10 15.66 15.66
C ASP A 195 11.65 15.41 16.11
N GLY A 196 11.11 16.27 16.97
CA GLY A 196 9.74 16.19 17.46
C GLY A 196 8.71 16.02 16.33
N GLY A 197 7.82 15.06 16.50
CA GLY A 197 6.81 14.65 15.53
C GLY A 197 7.20 13.45 14.66
N ALA A 198 8.49 13.11 14.56
CA ALA A 198 8.92 11.87 13.91
C ALA A 198 8.46 10.63 14.67
N PHE A 199 8.57 9.47 14.03
CA PHE A 199 8.42 8.17 14.66
C PHE A 199 9.75 7.42 14.61
N ALA A 200 10.03 6.66 15.66
CA ALA A 200 11.06 5.65 15.62
C ALA A 200 10.55 4.37 14.95
N TYR A 201 11.44 3.62 14.32
CA TYR A 201 11.14 2.26 13.86
C TYR A 201 10.78 1.37 15.07
N GLN A 202 11.65 1.35 16.07
CA GLN A 202 11.51 0.68 17.35
C GLN A 202 12.26 1.48 18.42
N PRO A 203 11.93 1.30 19.71
CA PRO A 203 12.74 1.83 20.79
C PRO A 203 14.13 1.18 20.80
N GLY A 204 15.15 1.98 21.10
CA GLY A 204 16.49 1.47 21.38
C GLY A 204 16.55 0.71 22.70
N LYS A 205 17.74 0.21 23.05
CA LYS A 205 17.90 -0.69 24.22
C LYS A 205 17.54 -0.04 25.56
N LYS A 206 17.57 1.29 25.64
CA LYS A 206 17.19 2.06 26.84
C LYS A 206 15.85 2.77 26.68
N GLY A 207 15.08 2.41 25.64
CA GLY A 207 13.81 3.06 25.31
C GLY A 207 13.95 4.37 24.55
N GLU A 208 15.15 4.72 24.08
CA GLU A 208 15.37 5.92 23.27
C GLU A 208 14.69 5.80 21.90
N LEU A 209 14.06 6.89 21.44
CA LEU A 209 13.41 6.97 20.15
C LEU A 209 14.31 7.76 19.20
N THR A 210 14.62 7.18 18.04
CA THR A 210 15.42 7.84 16.99
C THR A 210 14.54 8.10 15.78
N ALA A 211 14.54 9.33 15.28
CA ALA A 211 13.71 9.70 14.14
C ALA A 211 14.01 8.82 12.93
N ASN A 212 12.97 8.26 12.35
CA ASN A 212 13.03 7.46 11.14
C ASN A 212 11.96 7.97 10.15
N PRO A 213 12.36 8.60 9.04
CA PRO A 213 11.40 9.15 8.07
C PRO A 213 10.47 8.12 7.44
N ASP A 214 10.94 6.90 7.19
CA ASP A 214 10.10 5.81 6.65
C ASP A 214 9.06 5.35 7.67
N ALA A 215 9.49 5.06 8.90
CA ALA A 215 8.60 4.77 10.02
C ALA A 215 7.59 5.91 10.24
N THR A 216 8.00 7.16 10.04
CA THR A 216 7.11 8.32 10.13
C THR A 216 6.06 8.31 9.02
N ALA A 217 6.45 8.06 7.76
CA ALA A 217 5.51 7.96 6.64
C ALA A 217 4.49 6.83 6.85
N ALA A 218 4.95 5.65 7.28
CA ALA A 218 4.08 4.54 7.61
C ALA A 218 3.11 4.91 8.75
N SER A 219 3.62 5.50 9.83
CA SER A 219 2.82 5.89 11.01
C SER A 219 1.74 6.91 10.69
N VAL A 220 2.00 7.86 9.79
CA VAL A 220 0.98 8.81 9.31
C VAL A 220 -0.19 8.06 8.68
N LEU A 221 0.06 7.12 7.76
CA LEU A 221 -1.02 6.33 7.15
C LEU A 221 -1.72 5.43 8.17
N GLY A 222 -0.94 4.77 9.03
CA GLY A 222 -1.44 3.88 10.08
C GLY A 222 -2.40 4.61 11.01
N LEU A 223 -2.00 5.74 11.59
CA LEU A 223 -2.83 6.52 12.51
C LEU A 223 -4.09 7.11 11.88
N MET A 224 -4.09 7.34 10.57
CA MET A 224 -5.27 7.74 9.81
C MET A 224 -6.20 6.56 9.46
N GLY A 225 -5.83 5.32 9.81
CA GLY A 225 -6.57 4.11 9.45
C GLY A 225 -6.59 3.85 7.94
N LYS A 226 -5.56 4.31 7.22
CA LYS A 226 -5.49 4.30 5.76
C LYS A 226 -4.59 3.17 5.25
N GLY A 227 -4.97 2.59 4.11
CA GLY A 227 -4.12 1.64 3.38
C GLY A 227 -3.08 2.35 2.50
N ILE A 228 -2.13 1.59 1.96
CA ILE A 228 -1.02 2.15 1.16
C ILE A 228 -1.47 2.70 -0.20
N ALA A 229 -2.60 2.23 -0.74
CA ALA A 229 -3.23 2.77 -1.96
C ALA A 229 -4.21 3.92 -1.65
N SER A 230 -3.78 4.85 -0.79
CA SER A 230 -4.59 6.00 -0.41
C SER A 230 -4.43 7.15 -1.39
N GLY A 231 -5.56 7.77 -1.73
CA GLY A 231 -5.60 9.05 -2.45
C GLY A 231 -5.44 10.26 -1.52
N THR A 232 -5.49 11.45 -2.11
CA THR A 232 -5.46 12.71 -1.37
C THR A 232 -6.64 12.84 -0.41
N SER A 233 -6.39 13.38 0.78
CA SER A 233 -7.44 13.94 1.63
C SER A 233 -7.70 15.41 1.28
N ASN A 234 -8.78 15.99 1.81
CA ASN A 234 -9.01 17.43 1.68
C ASN A 234 -7.84 18.19 2.27
N ALA A 235 -7.43 19.27 1.59
CA ALA A 235 -6.39 20.15 2.09
C ALA A 235 -6.74 20.64 3.49
N VAL A 236 -5.79 20.50 4.41
CA VAL A 236 -5.88 21.02 5.78
C VAL A 236 -4.97 22.23 5.93
N LYS A 237 -4.95 22.83 7.13
CA LYS A 237 -3.94 23.84 7.45
C LYS A 237 -2.56 23.19 7.45
N ASP A 238 -1.51 23.97 7.19
CA ASP A 238 -0.12 23.53 7.31
C ASP A 238 0.10 22.63 8.54
N PRO A 239 0.84 21.53 8.41
CA PRO A 239 1.00 20.60 9.51
C PRO A 239 1.74 21.33 10.63
N SER A 240 1.33 21.07 11.87
CA SER A 240 1.92 21.70 13.06
C SER A 240 2.23 20.65 14.11
N CYS A 241 3.42 20.70 14.68
CA CYS A 241 3.79 19.81 15.78
C CYS A 241 3.06 20.22 17.08
N THR A 242 2.03 19.47 17.43
CA THR A 242 1.20 19.67 18.62
C THR A 242 1.80 18.91 19.81
N LYS A 243 2.05 19.62 20.91
CA LYS A 243 2.50 19.03 22.18
C LYS A 243 1.31 18.47 22.97
N GLY A 244 1.53 17.37 23.68
CA GLY A 244 0.58 16.81 24.63
C GLY A 244 0.75 15.31 24.78
N ASP A 245 0.27 14.79 25.91
CA ASP A 245 0.34 13.36 26.24
C ASP A 245 -0.95 12.61 25.82
N ASP A 246 -2.05 13.34 25.60
CA ASP A 246 -3.37 12.79 25.24
C ASP A 246 -3.77 13.14 23.79
N LEU A 247 -2.83 13.04 22.85
CA LEU A 247 -3.10 13.34 21.44
C LEU A 247 -4.01 12.26 20.83
N SER A 248 -4.98 12.70 20.02
CA SER A 248 -5.73 11.76 19.18
C SER A 248 -4.82 11.14 18.12
N PRO A 249 -5.15 9.97 17.55
CA PRO A 249 -4.38 9.37 16.46
C PRO A 249 -4.16 10.35 15.30
N GLU A 250 -5.20 11.09 14.91
CA GLU A 250 -5.11 12.12 13.86
C GLU A 250 -4.12 13.24 14.23
N GLN A 251 -4.14 13.73 15.48
CA GLN A 251 -3.17 14.74 15.90
C GLN A 251 -1.73 14.22 15.86
N THR A 252 -1.51 12.97 16.26
CA THR A 252 -0.18 12.34 16.16
C THR A 252 0.22 12.13 14.69
N ALA A 253 -0.71 11.78 13.79
CA ALA A 253 -0.44 11.70 12.35
C ALA A 253 -0.06 13.06 11.75
N GLN A 254 -0.70 14.14 12.19
CA GLN A 254 -0.35 15.50 11.78
C GLN A 254 1.04 15.93 12.28
N ASN A 255 1.47 15.44 13.45
CA ASN A 255 2.85 15.63 13.93
C ASN A 255 3.87 14.90 13.03
N GLY A 256 3.57 13.67 12.59
CA GLY A 256 4.39 12.96 11.60
C GLY A 256 4.49 13.70 10.28
N SER A 257 3.36 14.25 9.81
CA SER A 257 3.31 15.06 8.59
C SER A 257 4.12 16.35 8.71
N PHE A 258 4.16 16.97 9.90
CA PHE A 258 5.02 18.13 10.19
C PHE A 258 6.50 17.77 10.02
N PHE A 259 6.94 16.66 10.61
CA PHE A 259 8.32 16.20 10.49
C PHE A 259 8.70 15.87 9.03
N LEU A 260 7.85 15.15 8.31
CA LEU A 260 8.10 14.81 6.90
C LEU A 260 8.17 16.06 6.02
N ALA A 261 7.28 17.03 6.22
CA ALA A 261 7.28 18.28 5.48
C ALA A 261 8.56 19.09 5.73
N ASP A 262 9.05 19.18 6.97
CA ASP A 262 10.31 19.86 7.28
C ASP A 262 11.52 19.12 6.69
N THR A 263 11.52 17.79 6.74
CA THR A 263 12.56 16.95 6.16
C THR A 263 12.63 17.13 4.65
N LEU A 264 11.51 17.00 3.95
CA LEU A 264 11.43 17.08 2.48
C LEU A 264 11.60 18.51 1.94
N LYS A 265 11.43 19.53 2.79
CA LYS A 265 11.77 20.91 2.44
C LYS A 265 13.28 21.13 2.36
N LYS A 266 14.08 20.41 3.14
CA LYS A 266 15.55 20.50 3.13
C LYS A 266 16.15 19.76 1.93
N SER A 267 15.57 18.62 1.57
CA SER A 267 15.94 17.81 0.41
C SER A 267 14.68 17.22 -0.22
N PRO A 268 14.51 17.23 -1.56
CA PRO A 268 13.30 16.70 -2.20
C PRO A 268 13.21 15.16 -2.18
N TYR A 269 14.04 14.48 -1.39
CA TYR A 269 14.03 13.04 -1.20
C TYR A 269 14.46 12.70 0.22
N LEU A 270 13.97 11.57 0.71
CA LEU A 270 14.50 10.92 1.90
C LEU A 270 15.82 10.22 1.57
N GLU A 271 16.69 10.14 2.56
CA GLU A 271 17.98 9.47 2.45
C GLU A 271 17.95 8.13 3.17
N GLN A 272 18.59 7.14 2.57
CA GLN A 272 18.91 5.87 3.21
C GLN A 272 20.32 5.97 3.81
N ALA A 273 20.45 5.49 5.05
CA ALA A 273 21.75 5.36 5.68
C ALA A 273 22.64 4.38 4.87
N PRO A 274 23.97 4.60 4.85
CA PRO A 274 24.89 3.67 4.21
C PRO A 274 24.73 2.26 4.79
N MET A 275 24.69 1.25 3.92
CA MET A 275 24.66 -0.13 4.38
C MET A 275 25.93 -0.46 5.19
N PRO A 276 25.83 -1.19 6.32
CA PRO A 276 27.00 -1.62 7.07
C PRO A 276 27.99 -2.38 6.17
N GLY A 277 29.22 -1.86 6.06
CA GLY A 277 30.27 -2.45 5.22
C GLY A 277 30.24 -2.03 3.75
N ALA A 278 29.41 -1.06 3.35
CA ALA A 278 29.45 -0.48 2.02
C ALA A 278 30.76 0.32 1.78
N GLU A 279 31.29 0.23 0.56
CA GLU A 279 32.43 1.06 0.12
C GLU A 279 32.03 2.54 0.02
N ASP A 280 30.76 2.80 -0.30
CA ASP A 280 30.18 4.15 -0.31
C ASP A 280 29.57 4.45 1.06
N THR A 281 30.11 5.46 1.73
CA THR A 281 29.71 5.89 3.07
C THR A 281 28.80 7.12 3.05
N GLU A 282 28.49 7.67 1.88
CA GLU A 282 27.59 8.80 1.75
C GLU A 282 26.13 8.31 1.76
N PRO A 283 25.23 8.99 2.50
CA PRO A 283 23.79 8.75 2.40
C PRO A 283 23.33 8.85 0.94
N GLN A 284 22.51 7.89 0.51
CA GLN A 284 21.99 7.84 -0.85
C GLN A 284 20.52 8.23 -0.88
N PRO A 285 20.00 8.75 -2.00
CA PRO A 285 18.56 8.94 -2.14
C PRO A 285 17.82 7.61 -2.00
N ASP A 286 16.72 7.65 -1.25
CA ASP A 286 15.78 6.54 -1.10
C ASP A 286 14.49 6.85 -1.84
N TYR A 287 14.38 6.30 -3.05
CA TYR A 287 13.23 6.53 -3.92
C TYR A 287 11.93 5.92 -3.38
N GLY A 288 12.02 4.74 -2.75
CA GLY A 288 10.85 4.01 -2.22
C GLY A 288 10.25 4.76 -1.05
N ASN A 289 11.07 5.06 -0.06
CA ASN A 289 10.63 5.79 1.13
C ASN A 289 10.20 7.22 0.77
N THR A 290 10.82 7.85 -0.23
CA THR A 290 10.34 9.15 -0.76
C THR A 290 8.94 9.03 -1.36
N ALA A 291 8.66 7.97 -2.13
CA ALA A 291 7.32 7.74 -2.67
C ALA A 291 6.29 7.48 -1.56
N ASP A 292 6.65 6.72 -0.54
CA ASP A 292 5.77 6.43 0.59
C ASP A 292 5.50 7.69 1.44
N ALA A 293 6.50 8.55 1.63
CA ALA A 293 6.33 9.86 2.28
C ALA A 293 5.43 10.81 1.47
N VAL A 294 5.49 10.77 0.14
CA VAL A 294 4.56 11.50 -0.73
C VAL A 294 3.13 11.01 -0.53
N VAL A 295 2.91 9.70 -0.48
CA VAL A 295 1.58 9.11 -0.20
C VAL A 295 1.10 9.52 1.19
N ALA A 296 1.96 9.46 2.21
CA ALA A 296 1.62 9.87 3.57
C ALA A 296 1.19 11.34 3.66
N LEU A 297 1.97 12.26 3.10
CA LEU A 297 1.64 13.70 3.07
C LEU A 297 0.34 13.98 2.30
N ALA A 298 0.13 13.33 1.16
CA ALA A 298 -1.11 13.47 0.40
C ALA A 298 -2.32 12.95 1.19
N ALA A 299 -2.17 11.78 1.82
CA ALA A 299 -3.20 11.14 2.61
C ALA A 299 -3.58 11.97 3.85
N SER A 300 -2.65 12.75 4.40
CA SER A 300 -2.90 13.66 5.54
C SER A 300 -3.26 15.11 5.14
N GLY A 301 -3.43 15.37 3.84
CA GLY A 301 -3.95 16.64 3.31
C GLY A 301 -2.90 17.71 2.98
N HIS A 302 -1.64 17.29 2.78
CA HIS A 302 -0.46 18.15 2.55
C HIS A 302 0.23 17.86 1.21
N THR A 303 -0.55 17.70 0.13
CA THR A 303 0.00 17.45 -1.22
C THR A 303 0.96 18.56 -1.67
N ASP A 304 0.75 19.80 -1.23
CA ASP A 304 1.61 20.95 -1.52
C ASP A 304 3.01 20.79 -0.92
N LYS A 305 3.14 20.11 0.24
CA LYS A 305 4.43 19.78 0.85
C LYS A 305 5.18 18.65 0.13
N ALA A 306 4.48 17.89 -0.72
CA ALA A 306 5.05 16.78 -1.48
C ALA A 306 5.50 17.18 -2.90
N GLU A 307 5.18 18.39 -3.38
CA GLU A 307 5.38 18.81 -4.78
C GLU A 307 6.83 18.64 -5.27
N ALA A 308 7.80 19.10 -4.47
CA ALA A 308 9.22 19.00 -4.82
C ALA A 308 9.68 17.53 -4.93
N SER A 309 9.16 16.68 -4.04
CA SER A 309 9.47 15.25 -4.01
C SER A 309 8.84 14.51 -5.19
N VAL A 310 7.60 14.85 -5.57
CA VAL A 310 6.96 14.31 -6.79
C VAL A 310 7.77 14.69 -8.02
N ALA A 311 8.17 15.95 -8.16
CA ALA A 311 9.00 16.40 -9.29
C ALA A 311 10.34 15.66 -9.35
N TRP A 312 10.95 15.39 -8.19
CA TRP A 312 12.17 14.61 -8.09
C TRP A 312 11.94 13.13 -8.47
N LEU A 313 10.86 12.51 -8.01
CA LEU A 313 10.49 11.14 -8.40
C LEU A 313 10.24 11.05 -9.91
N GLN A 314 9.53 12.01 -10.51
CA GLN A 314 9.31 12.08 -11.96
C GLN A 314 10.64 12.11 -12.73
N LYS A 315 11.58 12.96 -12.32
CA LYS A 315 12.90 13.06 -12.97
C LYS A 315 13.67 11.74 -12.97
N ASN A 316 13.47 10.89 -11.95
CA ASN A 316 14.21 9.64 -11.77
C ASN A 316 13.40 8.38 -12.09
N ALA A 317 12.11 8.52 -12.41
CA ALA A 317 11.14 7.43 -12.55
C ALA A 317 11.61 6.33 -13.50
N THR A 318 12.11 6.69 -14.69
CA THR A 318 12.55 5.72 -15.71
C THR A 318 13.67 4.80 -15.19
N GLY A 319 14.66 5.39 -14.51
CA GLY A 319 15.81 4.64 -13.99
C GLY A 319 15.40 3.74 -12.83
N TRP A 320 14.68 4.31 -11.86
CA TRP A 320 14.30 3.59 -10.65
C TRP A 320 13.26 2.50 -10.91
N ALA A 321 12.22 2.76 -11.71
CA ALA A 321 11.21 1.75 -12.06
C ALA A 321 11.84 0.53 -12.76
N LYS A 322 12.86 0.76 -13.60
CA LYS A 322 13.60 -0.32 -14.25
C LYS A 322 14.46 -1.10 -13.26
N GLN A 323 15.13 -0.41 -12.34
CA GLN A 323 16.03 -1.03 -11.36
C GLN A 323 15.27 -1.80 -10.28
N GLY A 324 14.22 -1.20 -9.69
CA GLY A 324 13.45 -1.77 -8.59
C GLY A 324 12.26 -2.62 -9.04
N GLY A 325 12.03 -2.76 -10.35
CA GLY A 325 11.06 -3.71 -10.89
C GLY A 325 9.60 -3.41 -10.49
N PRO A 326 8.78 -4.43 -10.24
CA PRO A 326 7.34 -4.26 -10.01
C PRO A 326 7.02 -3.41 -8.79
N ALA A 327 7.70 -3.63 -7.66
CA ALA A 327 7.46 -2.90 -6.42
C ALA A 327 7.75 -1.40 -6.57
N ALA A 328 8.93 -1.05 -7.11
CA ALA A 328 9.29 0.35 -7.37
C ALA A 328 8.34 1.01 -8.38
N THR A 329 7.97 0.30 -9.44
CA THR A 329 7.02 0.81 -10.43
C THR A 329 5.66 1.07 -9.78
N ALA A 330 5.18 0.15 -8.93
CA ALA A 330 3.93 0.30 -8.19
C ALA A 330 3.98 1.48 -7.20
N GLN A 331 5.06 1.66 -6.44
CA GLN A 331 5.23 2.80 -5.53
C GLN A 331 5.18 4.14 -6.26
N LEU A 332 5.79 4.25 -7.45
CA LEU A 332 5.66 5.46 -8.26
C LEU A 332 4.20 5.72 -8.71
N ILE A 333 3.46 4.67 -9.06
CA ILE A 333 2.04 4.78 -9.42
C ILE A 333 1.22 5.22 -8.19
N LEU A 334 1.49 4.68 -7.00
CA LEU A 334 0.84 5.08 -5.76
C LEU A 334 1.11 6.55 -5.43
N ALA A 335 2.35 7.02 -5.55
CA ALA A 335 2.71 8.43 -5.36
C ALA A 335 2.04 9.34 -6.39
N ALA A 336 1.97 8.92 -7.65
CA ALA A 336 1.27 9.65 -8.70
C ALA A 336 -0.22 9.77 -8.40
N HIS A 337 -0.87 8.66 -8.07
CA HIS A 337 -2.27 8.60 -7.68
C HIS A 337 -2.59 9.49 -6.47
N ALA A 338 -1.78 9.41 -5.42
CA ALA A 338 -1.99 10.16 -4.19
C ALA A 338 -1.94 11.68 -4.42
N THR A 339 -1.14 12.14 -5.38
CA THR A 339 -0.94 13.57 -5.69
C THR A 339 -1.68 14.06 -6.92
N GLY A 340 -2.41 13.18 -7.62
CA GLY A 340 -3.12 13.49 -8.86
C GLY A 340 -2.21 13.66 -10.09
N ALA A 341 -0.93 13.27 -10.00
CA ALA A 341 -0.06 13.19 -11.16
C ALA A 341 -0.45 11.99 -12.04
N ASP A 342 -0.23 12.11 -13.35
CA ASP A 342 -0.58 11.06 -14.30
C ASP A 342 0.49 9.95 -14.33
N ALA A 343 0.15 8.77 -13.79
CA ALA A 343 1.01 7.59 -13.77
C ALA A 343 1.37 7.07 -15.18
N ARG A 344 0.59 7.42 -16.22
CA ARG A 344 0.83 7.03 -17.62
C ARG A 344 1.79 7.97 -18.36
N SER A 345 2.16 9.08 -17.74
CA SER A 345 3.12 10.05 -18.28
C SER A 345 4.10 10.56 -17.22
N PHE A 346 4.29 9.81 -16.14
CA PHE A 346 5.03 10.22 -14.96
C PHE A 346 6.53 10.34 -15.25
N GLY A 347 7.03 11.58 -15.39
CA GLY A 347 8.43 11.80 -15.80
C GLY A 347 8.74 11.32 -17.21
N GLY A 348 7.73 11.24 -18.08
CA GLY A 348 7.85 10.78 -19.46
C GLY A 348 7.82 9.26 -19.65
N VAL A 349 7.54 8.48 -18.60
CA VAL A 349 7.34 7.03 -18.67
C VAL A 349 5.89 6.65 -18.36
N ASP A 350 5.36 5.68 -19.11
CA ASP A 350 4.07 5.05 -18.82
C ASP A 350 4.29 3.91 -17.82
N LEU A 351 4.21 4.23 -16.52
CA LEU A 351 4.46 3.28 -15.44
C LEU A 351 3.44 2.14 -15.44
N VAL A 352 2.19 2.43 -15.81
CA VAL A 352 1.11 1.43 -15.85
C VAL A 352 1.38 0.40 -16.92
N LYS A 353 1.74 0.85 -18.13
CA LYS A 353 2.18 -0.05 -19.20
C LYS A 353 3.41 -0.83 -18.79
N GLN A 354 4.39 -0.17 -18.17
CA GLN A 354 5.62 -0.82 -17.73
C GLN A 354 5.31 -1.95 -16.73
N LEU A 355 4.54 -1.68 -15.68
CA LEU A 355 4.14 -2.67 -14.68
C LEU A 355 3.41 -3.86 -15.32
N ASN A 356 2.46 -3.59 -16.22
CA ASN A 356 1.71 -4.65 -16.93
C ASN A 356 2.58 -5.55 -17.80
N THR A 357 3.74 -5.06 -18.28
CA THR A 357 4.70 -5.89 -19.02
C THR A 357 5.61 -6.73 -18.13
N MET A 358 5.61 -6.51 -16.81
CA MET A 358 6.43 -7.26 -15.87
C MET A 358 5.76 -8.53 -15.35
N GLY A 359 4.50 -8.79 -15.70
CA GLY A 359 3.75 -9.96 -15.28
C GLY A 359 2.85 -10.51 -16.40
N PRO A 360 1.99 -11.50 -16.09
CA PRO A 360 1.03 -12.02 -17.05
C PRO A 360 0.03 -10.94 -17.48
N SER A 361 -0.50 -11.07 -18.70
CA SER A 361 -1.39 -10.06 -19.30
C SER A 361 -2.61 -9.78 -18.41
N PRO A 362 -2.94 -8.50 -18.15
CA PRO A 362 -4.12 -8.13 -17.38
C PRO A 362 -5.41 -8.71 -17.96
N ALA A 363 -6.38 -9.05 -17.10
CA ALA A 363 -7.67 -9.57 -17.54
C ALA A 363 -8.51 -8.51 -18.25
N ALA A 364 -8.38 -7.25 -17.85
CA ALA A 364 -9.02 -6.11 -18.51
C ALA A 364 -8.24 -4.81 -18.23
N THR A 365 -8.38 -3.84 -19.12
CA THR A 365 -7.94 -2.46 -18.90
C THR A 365 -9.10 -1.54 -19.26
N ALA A 366 -9.51 -0.68 -18.33
CA ALA A 366 -10.44 0.41 -18.63
C ALA A 366 -9.63 1.71 -18.74
N LEU A 367 -9.81 2.44 -19.84
CA LEU A 367 -9.39 3.84 -19.89
C LEU A 367 -10.50 4.67 -19.24
N PRO A 368 -10.20 5.54 -18.26
CA PRO A 368 -11.20 6.49 -17.80
C PRO A 368 -11.69 7.29 -19.01
N SER A 369 -13.00 7.29 -19.24
CA SER A 369 -13.58 8.15 -20.27
C SER A 369 -13.26 9.59 -19.88
N PRO A 370 -12.78 10.44 -20.81
CA PRO A 370 -12.59 11.85 -20.49
C PRO A 370 -13.92 12.40 -19.97
N THR A 371 -13.90 13.00 -18.78
CA THR A 371 -15.03 13.78 -18.29
C THR A 371 -15.35 14.80 -19.38
N PRO A 372 -16.59 14.86 -19.91
CA PRO A 372 -16.93 15.84 -20.92
C PRO A 372 -16.67 17.24 -20.35
N THR A 373 -15.61 17.90 -20.82
CA THR A 373 -15.25 19.29 -20.47
C THR A 373 -15.96 20.31 -21.38
N GLY A 374 -16.97 19.86 -22.12
CA GLY A 374 -17.88 20.76 -22.82
C GLY A 374 -18.88 21.38 -21.84
N PRO A 375 -19.38 22.59 -22.12
CA PRO A 375 -20.53 23.13 -21.39
C PRO A 375 -21.62 22.07 -21.36
N GLN A 376 -22.12 21.75 -20.16
CA GLN A 376 -23.37 21.01 -20.03
C GLN A 376 -24.40 21.80 -20.87
N PRO A 377 -25.05 21.22 -21.89
CA PRO A 377 -26.00 21.97 -22.69
C PRO A 377 -27.06 22.51 -21.75
N SER A 378 -27.09 23.83 -21.60
CA SER A 378 -28.16 24.54 -20.93
C SER A 378 -29.45 24.09 -21.58
N SER A 379 -30.46 23.73 -20.78
CA SER A 379 -31.82 23.49 -21.26
C SER A 379 -32.40 24.80 -21.78
N GLY A 380 -31.94 25.22 -22.97
CA GLY A 380 -32.50 26.29 -23.76
C GLY A 380 -33.65 25.71 -24.57
N THR A 381 -34.87 26.10 -24.21
CA THR A 381 -36.02 25.98 -25.08
C THR A 381 -35.87 26.97 -26.23
N ASP A 382 -35.13 26.58 -27.26
CA ASP A 382 -35.23 27.22 -28.57
C ASP A 382 -35.20 26.12 -29.62
N SER A 383 -36.39 25.82 -30.11
CA SER A 383 -36.67 24.97 -31.25
C SER A 383 -36.08 25.59 -32.51
N ASP A 384 -35.18 24.87 -33.17
CA ASP A 384 -35.11 24.81 -34.63
C ASP A 384 -34.50 23.47 -35.08
N ASP A 385 -35.16 22.90 -36.09
CA ASP A 385 -35.08 21.52 -36.56
C ASP A 385 -33.68 21.05 -36.98
N SER A 386 -33.20 19.95 -36.37
CA SER A 386 -32.82 18.71 -37.10
C SER A 386 -32.33 17.62 -36.14
N GLY A 387 -33.12 16.56 -35.94
CA GLY A 387 -32.64 15.28 -35.42
C GLY A 387 -33.51 14.62 -34.34
N LEU A 388 -34.32 13.64 -34.78
CA LEU A 388 -35.02 12.61 -34.00
C LEU A 388 -36.10 13.09 -33.01
N SER A 389 -37.37 12.92 -33.41
CA SER A 389 -38.54 13.37 -32.66
C SER A 389 -38.78 12.56 -31.38
N LEU A 390 -39.12 13.30 -30.31
CA LEU A 390 -39.52 12.84 -28.97
C LEU A 390 -40.64 11.79 -28.97
N GLY A 391 -41.39 11.65 -30.06
CA GLY A 391 -42.39 10.60 -30.25
C GLY A 391 -41.80 9.18 -30.23
N TRP A 392 -40.54 9.00 -30.65
CA TRP A 392 -39.87 7.70 -30.65
C TRP A 392 -39.51 7.22 -29.23
N LEU A 393 -39.11 8.15 -28.35
CA LEU A 393 -38.75 7.85 -26.96
C LEU A 393 -39.99 7.57 -26.09
N ILE A 394 -41.12 8.23 -26.37
CA ILE A 394 -42.39 7.98 -25.66
C ILE A 394 -43.00 6.62 -26.08
N GLY A 395 -42.83 6.21 -27.34
CA GLY A 395 -43.32 4.92 -27.84
C GLY A 395 -42.70 3.69 -27.17
N ILE A 396 -41.41 3.75 -26.81
CA ILE A 396 -40.70 2.64 -26.14
C ILE A 396 -41.06 2.59 -24.63
N GLY A 397 -41.24 3.76 -23.99
CA GLY A 397 -41.63 3.85 -22.58
C GLY A 397 -43.04 3.30 -22.28
N LEU A 398 -43.98 3.48 -23.20
CA LEU A 398 -45.37 2.97 -23.05
C LEU A 398 -45.51 1.47 -23.31
N LEU A 399 -44.62 0.85 -24.08
CA LEU A 399 -44.59 -0.60 -24.30
C LEU A 399 -43.94 -1.38 -23.14
N ALA A 400 -43.00 -0.77 -22.40
CA ALA A 400 -42.44 -1.38 -21.18
C ALA A 400 -43.36 -1.23 -19.95
N GLY A 401 -44.13 -0.14 -19.85
CA GLY A 401 -45.03 0.12 -18.71
C GLY A 401 -46.29 -0.75 -18.68
N THR A 402 -46.76 -1.23 -19.83
CA THR A 402 -47.95 -2.09 -19.94
C THR A 402 -47.68 -3.56 -19.57
N GLY A 403 -46.44 -4.05 -19.73
CA GLY A 403 -46.04 -5.42 -19.35
C GLY A 403 -45.86 -5.63 -17.84
N ILE A 404 -45.37 -4.62 -17.10
CA ILE A 404 -45.13 -4.71 -15.66
C ILE A 404 -46.45 -4.65 -14.85
N GLY A 405 -47.42 -3.85 -15.32
CA GLY A 405 -48.74 -3.74 -14.69
C GLY A 405 -49.56 -5.03 -14.76
N PHE A 406 -49.42 -5.82 -15.83
CA PHE A 406 -50.15 -7.07 -16.01
C PHE A 406 -49.59 -8.22 -15.14
N LEU A 407 -48.26 -8.26 -14.93
CA LEU A 407 -47.60 -9.27 -14.10
C LEU A 407 -47.83 -9.07 -12.58
N LEU A 408 -47.99 -7.82 -12.12
CA LEU A 408 -48.26 -7.52 -10.71
C LEU A 408 -49.74 -7.75 -10.33
N SER A 409 -50.67 -7.60 -11.27
CA SER A 409 -52.11 -7.85 -11.03
C SER A 409 -52.46 -9.34 -10.96
N MET A 410 -51.74 -10.20 -11.70
CA MET A 410 -51.95 -11.66 -11.66
C MET A 410 -51.36 -12.37 -10.43
N ARG A 411 -50.35 -11.79 -9.76
CA ARG A 411 -49.78 -12.36 -8.52
C ARG A 411 -50.65 -12.09 -7.28
N ARG A 412 -51.45 -11.02 -7.25
CA ARG A 412 -52.35 -10.71 -6.12
C ARG A 412 -53.66 -11.50 -6.12
N LYS A 413 -54.09 -12.10 -7.23
CA LYS A 413 -55.32 -12.92 -7.31
C LYS A 413 -55.15 -14.38 -6.87
N LYS A 414 -53.93 -14.83 -6.53
CA LYS A 414 -53.67 -16.19 -6.01
C LYS A 414 -53.48 -16.27 -4.50
N GLN A 415 -53.71 -15.17 -3.77
CA GLN A 415 -53.72 -15.16 -2.31
C GLN A 415 -55.06 -14.58 -1.83
N GLN A 416 -56.05 -15.45 -1.69
CA GLN A 416 -57.12 -15.51 -0.67
C GLN A 416 -58.52 -15.77 -1.25
N PRO A 417 -59.37 -16.54 -0.52
CA PRO A 417 -59.06 -17.44 0.60
C PRO A 417 -58.65 -18.84 0.14
#